data_AF-A0A6I2LYT2-F1
#
_entry.id   AF-A0A6I2LYT2-F1
#
_cell.length_a   1.000
_cell.length_b   1.000
_cell.length_c   1.000
_cell.angle_alpha   90.00
_cell.angle_beta   90.00
_cell.angle_gamma   90.00
#
_symmetry.space_group_name_H-M   'P 1'
#
loop_
_entity.id
_entity.type
_entity.pdbx_description
1 polymer ?
#
loop_
_entity_poly.entity_id
_entity_poly.type
_entity_poly.pdbx_seq_one_letter_code
_entity_poly.pdbx_strand_id
1 'polypeptide(L)'
;MPLFTEVIELTDRGFGFAASAAGQRLFFHRSAGLRPSHFEALKRHDKILAIVGSDPRRPRSKEIVRWAASDRITWDDDAPKDQASWDEIRRAWLVKRLQPQGSILRPDWYVHKWESKPAPADLQDDLLHELVLARIASMDSDELERLDLLNLSGSALYSFAPCLDRAHPDAVVLLDHVPAERLPLFGPPGPRVLARASEARRAEVVSWFVRAGGAEAHAEERDAMLTGRAPWEAEAASRLLASGPPQGAGHVRWLRALRKEGLLPEGFADEAAEADGVQALCYAELLSEKVRDALLCEAAAKDKSRVEAVALRPDLAADLLGRSAVAFDLETDGRRTRQIGIARVSGSRLLLDGGGTEEQAEAFAALSCGLSEGSIVVGQNVLAWDLAVLRQEGIDPLATGLVWDTLLVETLLNPRAVSHALGGTHRADMDAAHALALFQRQLDYLPDSFAASSTGSASTSGRSTMPCASASWCQSRHSSVSRTTTPPMRDARFRCSPRLT
;
A
#
# COMPACT_ATOMS: atom_id res chain seq x y z
N MET A 1 -39.12 -16.42 9.67
CA MET A 1 -38.77 -17.47 10.66
C MET A 1 -37.86 -18.48 9.99
N PRO A 2 -36.69 -18.81 10.53
CA PRO A 2 -35.70 -19.58 9.79
C PRO A 2 -35.90 -21.09 9.79
N LEU A 3 -36.38 -21.68 10.88
CA LEU A 3 -36.46 -23.14 11.00
C LEU A 3 -37.88 -23.66 10.79
N PHE A 4 -38.00 -24.81 10.14
CA PHE A 4 -39.19 -25.65 10.09
C PHE A 4 -39.01 -26.77 11.12
N THR A 5 -39.84 -26.77 12.16
CA THR A 5 -39.72 -27.69 13.29
C THR A 5 -41.03 -28.41 13.57
N GLU A 6 -40.93 -29.54 14.26
CA GLU A 6 -42.09 -30.35 14.64
C GLU A 6 -42.26 -30.33 16.15
N VAL A 7 -43.48 -30.06 16.63
CA VAL A 7 -43.80 -30.10 18.06
C VAL A 7 -43.71 -31.55 18.55
N ILE A 8 -42.80 -31.82 19.48
CA ILE A 8 -42.61 -33.15 20.07
C ILE A 8 -43.27 -33.29 21.44
N GLU A 9 -43.49 -32.18 22.14
CA GLU A 9 -44.07 -32.16 23.48
C GLU A 9 -44.75 -30.81 23.77
N LEU A 10 -45.90 -30.84 24.45
CA LEU A 10 -46.60 -29.67 24.96
C LEU A 10 -46.96 -29.90 26.42
N THR A 11 -47.02 -28.81 27.19
CA THR A 11 -47.40 -28.84 28.60
C THR A 11 -48.55 -27.88 28.87
N ASP A 12 -49.36 -28.20 29.87
CA ASP A 12 -50.47 -27.33 30.32
C ASP A 12 -49.99 -26.01 30.94
N ARG A 13 -48.67 -25.87 31.16
CA ARG A 13 -48.03 -24.67 31.72
C ARG A 13 -47.68 -23.62 30.67
N GLY A 14 -48.10 -23.82 29.41
CA GLY A 14 -47.90 -22.82 28.34
C GLY A 14 -46.52 -22.85 27.70
N PHE A 15 -45.83 -23.99 27.75
CA PHE A 15 -44.58 -24.22 27.02
C PHE A 15 -44.55 -25.61 26.39
N GLY A 16 -43.64 -25.80 25.43
CA GLY A 16 -43.43 -27.06 24.75
C GLY A 16 -42.00 -27.22 24.25
N PHE A 17 -41.79 -28.32 23.52
CA PHE A 17 -40.54 -28.62 22.84
C PHE A 17 -40.82 -28.96 21.38
N ALA A 18 -39.95 -28.48 20.49
CA ALA A 18 -39.98 -28.83 19.08
C ALA A 18 -38.63 -29.42 18.65
N ALA A 19 -38.66 -30.33 17.68
CA ALA A 19 -37.47 -30.91 17.07
C ALA A 19 -37.17 -30.20 15.75
N SER A 20 -35.91 -29.77 15.54
CA SER A 20 -35.44 -29.33 14.23
C SER A 20 -35.15 -30.50 13.31
N ALA A 21 -34.96 -30.23 12.01
CA ALA A 21 -34.53 -31.24 11.04
C ALA A 21 -33.18 -31.91 11.43
N ALA A 22 -32.32 -31.19 12.15
CA ALA A 22 -31.06 -31.71 12.69
C ALA A 22 -31.22 -32.53 13.98
N GLY A 23 -32.46 -32.79 14.43
CA GLY A 23 -32.75 -33.54 15.65
C GLY A 23 -32.55 -32.74 16.94
N GLN A 24 -32.32 -31.43 16.86
CA GLN A 24 -32.16 -30.60 18.05
C GLN A 24 -33.50 -30.41 18.75
N ARG A 25 -33.54 -30.75 20.05
CA ARG A 25 -34.69 -30.47 20.92
C ARG A 25 -34.63 -29.01 21.41
N LEU A 26 -35.60 -28.21 21.00
CA LEU A 26 -35.67 -26.78 21.29
C LEU A 26 -36.89 -26.45 22.16
N PHE A 27 -36.67 -25.76 23.27
CA PHE A 27 -37.73 -25.26 24.14
C PHE A 27 -38.44 -24.07 23.48
N PHE A 28 -39.76 -23.94 23.70
CA PHE A 28 -40.52 -22.75 23.30
C PHE A 28 -41.67 -22.45 24.26
N HIS A 29 -41.96 -21.16 24.45
CA HIS A 29 -43.06 -20.70 25.31
C HIS A 29 -44.20 -20.11 24.47
N ARG A 30 -45.44 -20.17 24.96
CA ARG A 30 -46.62 -19.63 24.26
C ARG A 30 -46.50 -18.15 23.90
N SER A 31 -45.82 -17.36 24.74
CA SER A 31 -45.60 -15.92 24.50
C SER A 31 -44.61 -15.63 23.37
N ALA A 32 -43.82 -16.62 22.93
CA ALA A 32 -42.98 -16.49 21.75
C ALA A 32 -43.80 -16.63 20.44
N GLY A 33 -45.06 -17.08 20.51
CA GLY A 33 -45.91 -17.22 19.33
C GLY A 33 -46.23 -15.87 18.67
N LEU A 34 -46.35 -15.83 17.34
CA LEU A 34 -46.89 -14.65 16.65
C LEU A 34 -48.27 -14.28 17.18
N ARG A 35 -49.07 -15.30 17.49
CA ARG A 35 -50.39 -15.19 18.11
C ARG A 35 -50.45 -16.18 19.28
N PRO A 36 -50.42 -15.71 20.54
CA PRO A 36 -50.39 -16.60 21.70
C PRO A 36 -51.55 -17.60 21.76
N SER A 37 -52.73 -17.23 21.26
CA SER A 37 -53.91 -18.13 21.18
C SER A 37 -53.68 -19.35 20.29
N HIS A 38 -52.74 -19.30 19.34
CA HIS A 38 -52.42 -20.47 18.52
C HIS A 38 -51.80 -21.59 19.33
N PHE A 39 -51.21 -21.30 20.50
CA PHE A 39 -50.60 -22.33 21.35
C PHE A 39 -51.63 -23.35 21.84
N GLU A 40 -52.85 -22.91 22.16
CA GLU A 40 -53.92 -23.77 22.68
C GLU A 40 -54.44 -24.74 21.61
N ALA A 41 -54.23 -24.43 20.33
CA ALA A 41 -54.60 -25.27 19.20
C ALA A 41 -53.49 -26.23 18.77
N LEU A 42 -52.25 -26.02 19.23
CA LEU A 42 -51.13 -26.88 18.87
C LEU A 42 -51.28 -28.28 19.44
N LYS A 43 -50.84 -29.27 18.67
CA LYS A 43 -50.75 -30.68 19.04
C LYS A 43 -49.35 -31.21 18.79
N ARG A 44 -49.03 -32.34 19.40
CA ARG A 44 -47.85 -33.11 19.04
C ARG A 44 -47.91 -33.45 17.54
N HIS A 45 -46.76 -33.36 16.87
CA HIS A 45 -46.56 -33.51 15.43
C HIS A 45 -46.98 -32.33 14.56
N ASP A 46 -47.57 -31.27 15.14
CA ASP A 46 -47.82 -30.03 14.39
C ASP A 46 -46.51 -29.39 13.96
N LYS A 47 -46.53 -28.80 12.76
CA LYS A 47 -45.39 -28.11 12.18
C LYS A 47 -45.43 -26.64 12.55
N ILE A 48 -44.31 -26.13 13.05
CA ILE A 48 -44.16 -24.71 13.37
C ILE A 48 -42.94 -24.16 12.63
N LEU A 49 -43.04 -22.89 12.25
CA LEU A 49 -41.88 -22.11 11.85
C LEU A 49 -41.30 -21.46 13.10
N ALA A 50 -39.98 -21.42 13.23
CA ALA A 50 -39.30 -21.00 14.45
C ALA A 50 -38.08 -20.11 14.16
N ILE A 51 -37.84 -19.13 15.05
CA ILE A 51 -36.57 -18.39 15.18
C ILE A 51 -35.92 -18.82 16.48
N VAL A 52 -34.64 -19.21 16.41
CA VAL A 52 -33.85 -19.63 17.56
C VAL A 52 -32.89 -18.51 17.97
N GLY A 53 -32.76 -18.29 19.27
CA GLY A 53 -31.85 -17.32 19.90
C GLY A 53 -31.73 -17.60 21.38
N SER A 54 -31.06 -16.72 22.13
CA SER A 54 -31.04 -16.81 23.60
C SER A 54 -32.04 -15.87 24.26
N ASP A 55 -32.48 -16.24 25.44
CA ASP A 55 -33.16 -15.35 26.39
C ASP A 55 -32.07 -14.61 27.21
N PRO A 56 -32.09 -13.27 27.34
CA PRO A 56 -31.17 -12.54 28.22
C PRO A 56 -31.13 -13.07 29.66
N ARG A 57 -32.21 -13.71 30.12
CA ARG A 57 -32.30 -14.32 31.45
C ARG A 57 -31.61 -15.69 31.51
N ARG A 58 -31.40 -16.33 30.37
CA ARG A 58 -30.77 -17.66 30.20
C ARG A 58 -29.82 -17.65 28.98
N PRO A 59 -28.74 -16.88 29.02
CA PRO A 59 -27.87 -16.63 27.86
C PRO A 59 -27.11 -17.88 27.37
N ARG A 60 -27.08 -18.95 28.16
CA ARG A 60 -26.40 -20.21 27.81
C ARG A 60 -27.31 -21.23 27.10
N SER A 61 -28.62 -20.97 27.04
CA SER A 61 -29.58 -21.88 26.41
C SER A 61 -30.19 -21.27 25.17
N LYS A 62 -30.06 -21.97 24.04
CA LYS A 62 -30.78 -21.65 22.81
C LYS A 62 -32.22 -22.14 22.92
N GLU A 63 -33.17 -21.29 22.59
CA GLU A 63 -34.59 -21.58 22.58
C GLU A 63 -35.28 -20.92 21.40
N ILE A 64 -36.52 -21.34 21.12
CA ILE A 64 -37.34 -20.70 20.11
C ILE A 64 -37.88 -19.39 20.68
N VAL A 65 -37.28 -18.29 20.24
CA VAL A 65 -37.62 -16.93 20.67
C VAL A 65 -38.81 -16.36 19.89
N ARG A 66 -39.18 -16.96 18.75
CA ARG A 66 -40.39 -16.64 17.99
C ARG A 66 -40.90 -17.86 17.23
N TRP A 67 -42.21 -18.11 17.21
CA TRP A 67 -42.78 -19.21 16.41
C TRP A 67 -44.15 -18.91 15.82
N ALA A 68 -44.52 -19.64 14.77
CA ALA A 68 -45.82 -19.58 14.11
C ALA A 68 -46.25 -20.99 13.67
N ALA A 69 -47.51 -21.34 13.89
CA ALA A 69 -48.07 -22.59 13.38
C ALA A 69 -48.16 -22.53 11.85
N SER A 70 -47.57 -23.51 11.17
CA SER A 70 -47.43 -23.52 9.71
C SER A 70 -48.80 -23.62 9.00
N ASP A 71 -49.74 -24.37 9.57
CA ASP A 71 -51.12 -24.53 9.11
C ASP A 71 -51.99 -23.26 9.27
N ARG A 72 -51.50 -22.26 10.03
CA ARG A 72 -52.19 -20.98 10.25
C ARG A 72 -51.61 -19.82 9.45
N ILE A 73 -50.64 -20.11 8.59
CA ILE A 73 -50.11 -19.15 7.62
C ILE A 73 -50.85 -19.35 6.31
N THR A 74 -51.30 -18.27 5.69
CA THR A 74 -51.81 -18.29 4.33
C THR A 74 -50.61 -18.38 3.39
N TRP A 75 -50.54 -19.46 2.62
CA TRP A 75 -49.50 -19.70 1.63
C TRP A 75 -50.02 -19.32 0.25
N ASP A 76 -49.19 -18.64 -0.54
CA ASP A 76 -49.52 -18.32 -1.94
C ASP A 76 -49.57 -19.61 -2.79
N ASP A 77 -48.68 -20.57 -2.47
CA ASP A 77 -48.61 -21.91 -3.04
C ASP A 77 -48.89 -22.97 -1.94
N ASP A 78 -48.36 -24.20 -2.10
CA ASP A 78 -48.43 -25.24 -1.08
C ASP A 78 -47.66 -24.86 0.20
N ALA A 79 -48.20 -25.26 1.35
CA ALA A 79 -47.49 -25.15 2.63
C ALA A 79 -46.19 -25.98 2.61
N PRO A 80 -45.10 -25.48 3.22
CA PRO A 80 -43.85 -26.23 3.28
C PRO A 80 -44.03 -27.52 4.07
N LYS A 81 -43.43 -28.60 3.56
CA LYS A 81 -43.52 -29.95 4.14
C LYS A 81 -42.30 -30.28 5.00
N ASP A 82 -41.20 -29.58 4.76
CA ASP A 82 -39.90 -29.78 5.38
C ASP A 82 -39.07 -28.47 5.35
N GLN A 83 -37.86 -28.53 5.89
CA GLN A 83 -36.94 -27.39 5.91
C GLN A 83 -36.54 -26.94 4.50
N ALA A 84 -36.35 -27.86 3.55
CA ALA A 84 -35.90 -27.54 2.20
C ALA A 84 -36.95 -26.74 1.43
N SER A 85 -38.21 -27.21 1.42
CA SER A 85 -39.33 -26.48 0.83
C SER A 85 -39.60 -25.14 1.51
N TRP A 86 -39.37 -25.05 2.83
CA TRP A 86 -39.44 -23.77 3.53
C TRP A 86 -38.32 -22.82 3.10
N ASP A 87 -37.09 -23.28 3.00
CA ASP A 87 -35.94 -22.48 2.58
C ASP A 87 -36.06 -22.00 1.14
N GLU A 88 -36.69 -22.75 0.24
CA GLU A 88 -37.00 -22.31 -1.13
C GLU A 88 -37.94 -21.10 -1.13
N ILE A 89 -39.06 -21.18 -0.39
CA ILE A 89 -40.01 -20.08 -0.23
C ILE A 89 -39.31 -18.85 0.40
N ARG A 90 -38.52 -19.08 1.46
CA ARG A 90 -37.76 -18.02 2.11
C ARG A 90 -36.75 -17.38 1.18
N ARG A 91 -36.00 -18.16 0.41
CA ARG A 91 -34.97 -17.67 -0.51
C ARG A 91 -35.58 -16.73 -1.54
N ALA A 92 -36.70 -17.11 -2.15
CA ALA A 92 -37.44 -16.26 -3.08
C ALA A 92 -37.90 -14.94 -2.43
N TRP A 93 -38.32 -14.99 -1.16
CA TRP A 93 -38.72 -13.80 -0.40
C TRP A 93 -37.54 -12.90 -0.01
N LEU A 94 -36.43 -13.51 0.44
CA LEU A 94 -35.22 -12.84 0.92
C LEU A 94 -34.48 -12.13 -0.22
N VAL A 95 -34.29 -12.79 -1.36
CA VAL A 95 -33.60 -12.21 -2.52
C VAL A 95 -34.26 -10.91 -2.98
N LYS A 96 -35.60 -10.83 -2.94
CA LYS A 96 -36.35 -9.61 -3.31
C LYS A 96 -36.19 -8.46 -2.30
N ARG A 97 -35.81 -8.76 -1.05
CA ARG A 97 -35.82 -7.82 0.08
C ARG A 97 -34.45 -7.53 0.67
N LEU A 98 -33.42 -8.30 0.32
CA LEU A 98 -32.03 -8.04 0.65
C LEU A 98 -31.57 -6.78 -0.09
N GLN A 99 -31.92 -5.63 0.48
CA GLN A 99 -31.44 -4.32 0.08
C GLN A 99 -30.13 -4.02 0.83
N PRO A 100 -29.25 -3.16 0.28
CA PRO A 100 -27.98 -2.79 0.92
C PRO A 100 -28.13 -2.18 2.33
N GLN A 101 -29.32 -1.67 2.68
CA GLN A 101 -29.56 -0.81 3.85
C GLN A 101 -29.91 -1.57 5.15
N GLY A 102 -29.65 -2.88 5.25
CA GLY A 102 -29.52 -3.58 6.54
C GLY A 102 -30.78 -3.83 7.39
N SER A 103 -31.98 -3.41 6.96
CA SER A 103 -33.20 -3.56 7.77
C SER A 103 -33.53 -5.02 8.13
N ILE A 104 -33.14 -5.98 7.29
CA ILE A 104 -33.36 -7.41 7.56
C ILE A 104 -32.43 -7.98 8.64
N LEU A 105 -31.26 -7.36 8.80
CA LEU A 105 -30.25 -7.76 9.77
C LEU A 105 -30.53 -7.20 11.17
N ARG A 106 -31.38 -6.16 11.24
CA ARG A 106 -31.87 -5.55 12.48
C ARG A 106 -33.37 -5.83 12.67
N PRO A 107 -33.76 -7.00 13.18
CA PRO A 107 -35.16 -7.32 13.42
C PRO A 107 -35.72 -6.46 14.57
N ASP A 108 -36.36 -5.34 14.25
CA ASP A 108 -36.93 -4.42 15.25
C ASP A 108 -37.88 -5.13 16.21
N TRP A 109 -38.69 -6.08 15.73
CA TRP A 109 -39.59 -6.87 16.58
C TRP A 109 -38.84 -7.57 17.72
N TYR A 110 -37.58 -7.97 17.50
CA TYR A 110 -36.77 -8.66 18.48
C TYR A 110 -36.20 -7.69 19.51
N VAL A 111 -35.81 -6.49 19.09
CA VAL A 111 -35.43 -5.39 20.01
C VAL A 111 -36.61 -5.03 20.91
N HIS A 112 -37.78 -4.79 20.32
CA HIS A 112 -38.99 -4.41 21.06
C HIS A 112 -39.42 -5.47 22.06
N LYS A 113 -39.20 -6.77 21.78
CA LYS A 113 -39.50 -7.87 22.71
C LYS A 113 -38.76 -7.72 24.05
N TRP A 114 -37.58 -7.09 24.05
CA TRP A 114 -36.72 -6.98 25.23
C TRP A 114 -36.75 -5.60 25.89
N GLU A 115 -37.49 -4.65 25.32
CA GLU A 115 -37.72 -3.29 25.83
C GLU A 115 -36.43 -2.57 26.26
N SER A 116 -36.14 -2.57 27.57
CA SER A 116 -35.03 -1.86 28.21
C SER A 116 -33.75 -2.68 28.34
N LYS A 117 -33.77 -3.97 27.99
CA LYS A 117 -32.59 -4.85 28.03
C LYS A 117 -31.99 -5.00 26.63
N PRO A 118 -30.66 -5.04 26.52
CA PRO A 118 -30.02 -5.28 25.23
C PRO A 118 -30.45 -6.65 24.69
N ALA A 119 -30.98 -6.64 23.45
CA ALA A 119 -31.35 -7.85 22.74
C ALA A 119 -30.09 -8.70 22.45
N PRO A 120 -30.10 -10.02 22.67
CA PRO A 120 -28.96 -10.87 22.35
C PRO A 120 -28.69 -10.89 20.85
N ALA A 121 -27.45 -10.65 20.41
CA ALA A 121 -27.08 -10.67 18.99
C ALA A 121 -26.74 -12.09 18.52
N ASP A 122 -27.68 -13.03 18.67
CA ASP A 122 -27.38 -14.46 18.56
C ASP A 122 -28.48 -15.28 17.86
N LEU A 123 -29.34 -14.60 17.10
CA LEU A 123 -30.35 -15.24 16.27
C LEU A 123 -29.67 -16.16 15.24
N GLN A 124 -30.23 -17.35 15.06
CA GLN A 124 -29.74 -18.34 14.10
C GLN A 124 -30.53 -18.26 12.81
N ASP A 125 -29.83 -18.08 11.68
CA ASP A 125 -30.44 -18.02 10.35
C ASP A 125 -29.39 -18.30 9.26
N ASP A 126 -29.10 -19.57 9.01
CA ASP A 126 -28.04 -19.99 8.09
C ASP A 126 -28.32 -19.59 6.64
N LEU A 127 -29.60 -19.64 6.22
CA LEU A 127 -30.00 -19.20 4.89
C LEU A 127 -29.79 -17.68 4.71
N LEU A 128 -30.11 -16.88 5.73
CA LEU A 128 -29.85 -15.44 5.67
C LEU A 128 -28.35 -15.16 5.63
N HIS A 129 -27.54 -15.88 6.42
CA HIS A 129 -26.08 -15.80 6.39
C HIS A 129 -25.53 -16.05 4.98
N GLU A 130 -25.91 -17.18 4.36
CA GLU A 130 -25.51 -17.55 3.01
C GLU A 130 -25.88 -16.46 2.00
N LEU A 131 -27.12 -15.97 2.04
CA LEU A 131 -27.60 -14.96 1.08
C LEU A 131 -26.96 -13.60 1.29
N VAL A 132 -26.64 -13.22 2.52
CA VAL A 132 -25.92 -11.97 2.83
C VAL A 132 -24.51 -12.03 2.27
N LEU A 133 -23.78 -13.11 2.52
CA LEU A 133 -22.43 -13.27 1.99
C LEU A 133 -22.44 -13.36 0.45
N ALA A 134 -23.38 -14.09 -0.14
CA ALA A 134 -23.54 -14.16 -1.59
C ALA A 134 -23.85 -12.78 -2.20
N ARG A 135 -24.72 -11.99 -1.55
CA ARG A 135 -25.03 -10.63 -2.02
C ARG A 135 -23.79 -9.75 -1.94
N ILE A 136 -23.08 -9.77 -0.81
CA ILE A 136 -21.84 -9.02 -0.60
C ILE A 136 -20.78 -9.39 -1.67
N ALA A 137 -20.60 -10.68 -1.96
CA ALA A 137 -19.68 -11.15 -2.99
C ALA A 137 -20.03 -10.66 -4.40
N SER A 138 -21.33 -10.41 -4.65
CA SER A 138 -21.86 -9.95 -5.95
C SER A 138 -21.94 -8.43 -6.12
N MET A 139 -21.77 -7.63 -5.06
CA MET A 139 -21.85 -6.16 -5.14
C MET A 139 -20.80 -5.60 -6.10
N ASP A 140 -20.91 -4.38 -6.61
CA ASP A 140 -19.75 -3.70 -7.23
C ASP A 140 -18.90 -2.97 -6.17
N SER A 141 -17.78 -2.35 -6.58
CA SER A 141 -16.90 -1.64 -5.64
C SER A 141 -17.61 -0.45 -4.98
N ASP A 142 -18.38 0.31 -5.75
CA ASP A 142 -19.12 1.48 -5.27
C ASP A 142 -20.21 1.10 -4.26
N GLU A 143 -20.94 0.01 -4.51
CA GLU A 143 -21.94 -0.55 -3.62
C GLU A 143 -21.32 -1.00 -2.29
N LEU A 144 -20.15 -1.65 -2.35
CA LEU A 144 -19.45 -2.15 -1.19
C LEU A 144 -18.82 -1.02 -0.36
N GLU A 145 -18.28 0.01 -0.99
CA GLU A 145 -17.77 1.21 -0.30
C GLU A 145 -18.87 1.97 0.43
N ARG A 146 -20.09 2.02 -0.14
CA ARG A 146 -21.26 2.61 0.54
C ARG A 146 -21.80 1.72 1.67
N LEU A 147 -21.45 0.44 1.68
CA LEU A 147 -21.87 -0.50 2.70
C LEU A 147 -20.98 -0.35 3.94
N ASP A 148 -21.50 0.31 4.97
CA ASP A 148 -20.84 0.38 6.27
C ASP A 148 -20.94 -0.97 7.00
N LEU A 149 -20.06 -1.90 6.64
CA LEU A 149 -20.02 -3.26 7.17
C LEU A 149 -19.79 -3.31 8.69
N LEU A 150 -19.05 -2.34 9.22
CA LEU A 150 -18.79 -2.27 10.67
C LEU A 150 -20.08 -1.91 11.42
N ASN A 151 -20.82 -0.91 10.94
CA ASN A 151 -22.12 -0.58 11.48
C ASN A 151 -23.14 -1.70 11.25
N LEU A 152 -23.07 -2.39 10.11
CA LEU A 152 -23.91 -3.55 9.82
C LEU A 152 -23.66 -4.69 10.82
N SER A 153 -22.39 -5.02 11.07
CA SER A 153 -21.96 -6.00 12.07
C SER A 153 -22.43 -5.61 13.48
N GLY A 154 -22.23 -4.35 13.87
CA GLY A 154 -22.58 -3.86 15.22
C GLY A 154 -24.08 -3.70 15.47
N SER A 155 -24.90 -3.55 14.43
CA SER A 155 -26.35 -3.36 14.56
C SER A 155 -27.16 -4.64 14.30
N ALA A 156 -26.56 -5.65 13.69
CA ALA A 156 -27.22 -6.91 13.41
C ALA A 156 -27.40 -7.77 14.66
N LEU A 157 -28.53 -8.49 14.73
CA LEU A 157 -28.87 -9.33 15.89
C LEU A 157 -28.69 -10.83 15.62
N TYR A 158 -27.97 -11.17 14.56
CA TYR A 158 -27.73 -12.55 14.14
C TYR A 158 -26.34 -13.02 14.55
N SER A 159 -26.25 -14.31 14.88
CA SER A 159 -25.01 -14.95 15.33
C SER A 159 -23.87 -14.91 14.31
N PHE A 160 -24.17 -14.77 13.01
CA PHE A 160 -23.16 -14.63 11.96
C PHE A 160 -22.64 -13.21 11.80
N ALA A 161 -23.33 -12.18 12.32
CA ALA A 161 -22.98 -10.78 12.11
C ALA A 161 -21.51 -10.44 12.40
N PRO A 162 -20.86 -10.99 13.46
CA PRO A 162 -19.45 -10.72 13.73
C PRO A 162 -18.52 -11.07 12.56
N CYS A 163 -18.88 -11.98 11.65
CA CYS A 163 -18.05 -12.29 10.49
C CYS A 163 -17.91 -11.13 9.49
N LEU A 164 -18.77 -10.11 9.59
CA LEU A 164 -18.73 -8.91 8.77
C LEU A 164 -17.75 -7.86 9.32
N ASP A 165 -17.32 -8.00 10.58
CA ASP A 165 -16.24 -7.19 11.15
C ASP A 165 -14.88 -7.83 10.83
N ARG A 166 -14.11 -7.20 9.95
CA ARG A 166 -12.78 -7.66 9.52
C ARG A 166 -11.75 -7.83 10.65
N ALA A 167 -11.97 -7.22 11.82
CA ALA A 167 -11.11 -7.41 12.99
C ALA A 167 -11.54 -8.62 13.85
N HIS A 168 -12.76 -9.13 13.65
CA HIS A 168 -13.31 -10.24 14.40
C HIS A 168 -12.79 -11.58 13.84
N PRO A 169 -12.43 -12.56 14.69
CA PRO A 169 -11.87 -13.84 14.24
C PRO A 169 -12.76 -14.61 13.25
N ASP A 170 -14.08 -14.46 13.34
CA ASP A 170 -15.03 -15.15 12.46
C ASP A 170 -15.06 -14.60 11.03
N ALA A 171 -14.43 -13.45 10.76
CA ALA A 171 -14.27 -12.93 9.39
C ALA A 171 -13.45 -13.86 8.48
N VAL A 172 -12.76 -14.87 9.04
CA VAL A 172 -12.11 -15.92 8.25
C VAL A 172 -13.07 -16.64 7.30
N VAL A 173 -14.36 -16.72 7.63
CA VAL A 173 -15.39 -17.35 6.78
C VAL A 173 -15.57 -16.59 5.46
N LEU A 174 -15.21 -15.31 5.39
CA LEU A 174 -15.29 -14.53 4.15
C LEU A 174 -14.43 -15.14 3.05
N LEU A 175 -13.32 -15.80 3.41
CA LEU A 175 -12.46 -16.49 2.45
C LEU A 175 -13.19 -17.62 1.69
N ASP A 176 -14.27 -18.18 2.26
CA ASP A 176 -15.03 -19.29 1.65
C ASP A 176 -16.14 -18.80 0.70
N HIS A 177 -16.54 -17.53 0.85
CA HIS A 177 -17.72 -16.98 0.17
C HIS A 177 -17.44 -15.77 -0.70
N VAL A 178 -16.33 -15.07 -0.46
CA VAL A 178 -15.94 -13.85 -1.18
C VAL A 178 -14.70 -14.16 -2.03
N PRO A 179 -14.72 -13.88 -3.34
CA PRO A 179 -13.56 -14.07 -4.20
C PRO A 179 -12.34 -13.28 -3.70
N ALA A 180 -11.14 -13.85 -3.87
CA ALA A 180 -9.90 -13.32 -3.29
C ALA A 180 -9.54 -11.91 -3.79
N GLU A 181 -9.93 -11.58 -5.01
CA GLU A 181 -9.78 -10.25 -5.63
C GLU A 181 -10.69 -9.19 -5.01
N ARG A 182 -11.76 -9.60 -4.30
CA ARG A 182 -12.75 -8.71 -3.71
C ARG A 182 -12.54 -8.46 -2.23
N LEU A 183 -11.93 -9.40 -1.51
CA LEU A 183 -11.59 -9.26 -0.09
C LEU A 183 -10.89 -7.92 0.26
N PRO A 184 -9.97 -7.38 -0.56
CA PRO A 184 -9.31 -6.11 -0.25
C PRO A 184 -10.27 -4.92 -0.09
N LEU A 185 -11.43 -4.95 -0.76
CA LEU A 185 -12.44 -3.88 -0.68
C LEU A 185 -13.09 -3.79 0.72
N PHE A 186 -12.98 -4.86 1.52
CA PHE A 186 -13.42 -4.88 2.92
C PHE A 186 -12.42 -4.18 3.84
N GLY A 187 -11.23 -3.84 3.32
CA GLY A 187 -10.06 -3.38 4.06
C GLY A 187 -9.31 -4.52 4.76
N PRO A 188 -8.23 -4.20 5.51
CA PRO A 188 -7.32 -5.20 6.03
C PRO A 188 -7.96 -6.03 7.16
N PRO A 189 -7.79 -7.37 7.18
CA PRO A 189 -8.20 -8.20 8.29
C PRO A 189 -7.28 -7.98 9.49
N GLY A 190 -7.85 -8.11 10.69
CA GLY A 190 -7.10 -7.97 11.94
C GLY A 190 -6.28 -9.23 12.30
N PRO A 191 -5.30 -9.13 13.22
CA PRO A 191 -4.48 -10.27 13.67
C PRO A 191 -5.26 -11.45 14.24
N ARG A 192 -6.46 -11.20 14.78
CA ARG A 192 -7.34 -12.26 15.31
C ARG A 192 -7.90 -13.17 14.22
N VAL A 193 -8.07 -12.65 13.00
CA VAL A 193 -8.49 -13.46 11.83
C VAL A 193 -7.40 -14.45 11.48
N LEU A 194 -6.15 -13.99 11.39
CA LEU A 194 -4.99 -14.85 11.13
C LEU A 194 -4.80 -15.91 12.22
N ALA A 195 -5.00 -15.54 13.49
CA ALA A 195 -4.93 -16.47 14.62
C ALA A 195 -6.02 -17.56 14.56
N ARG A 196 -7.21 -17.23 14.04
CA ARG A 196 -8.34 -18.17 13.89
C ARG A 196 -8.20 -19.07 12.67
N ALA A 197 -7.52 -18.59 11.62
CA ALA A 197 -7.34 -19.32 10.37
C ALA A 197 -6.59 -20.64 10.57
N SER A 198 -7.04 -21.69 9.87
CA SER A 198 -6.29 -22.93 9.74
C SER A 198 -4.97 -22.68 9.00
N GLU A 199 -3.99 -23.56 9.20
CA GLU A 199 -2.67 -23.42 8.60
C GLU A 199 -2.73 -23.25 7.07
N ALA A 200 -3.58 -24.03 6.40
CA ALA A 200 -3.80 -23.96 4.95
C ALA A 200 -4.39 -22.62 4.47
N ARG A 201 -5.04 -21.85 5.34
CA ARG A 201 -5.73 -20.59 5.00
C ARG A 201 -4.93 -19.35 5.39
N ARG A 202 -3.83 -19.49 6.15
CA ARG A 202 -3.04 -18.35 6.63
C ARG A 202 -2.44 -17.54 5.48
N ALA A 203 -1.95 -18.20 4.44
CA ALA A 203 -1.43 -17.52 3.25
C ALA A 203 -2.49 -16.62 2.60
N GLU A 204 -3.75 -17.06 2.55
CA GLU A 204 -4.85 -16.28 1.99
C GLU A 204 -5.22 -15.07 2.85
N VAL A 205 -5.22 -15.21 4.18
CA VAL A 205 -5.40 -14.08 5.10
C VAL A 205 -4.30 -13.03 4.92
N VAL A 206 -3.04 -13.46 4.77
CA VAL A 206 -1.92 -12.55 4.51
C VAL A 206 -2.07 -11.87 3.15
N SER A 207 -2.43 -12.61 2.11
CA SER A 207 -2.68 -12.01 0.79
C SER A 207 -3.80 -10.98 0.83
N TRP A 208 -4.89 -11.25 1.57
CA TRP A 208 -5.95 -10.28 1.83
C TRP A 208 -5.41 -9.04 2.53
N PHE A 209 -4.66 -9.21 3.63
CA PHE A 209 -4.06 -8.10 4.39
C PHE A 209 -3.15 -7.20 3.54
N VAL A 210 -2.26 -7.79 2.76
CA VAL A 210 -1.34 -7.07 1.88
C VAL A 210 -2.11 -6.31 0.80
N ARG A 211 -3.02 -6.99 0.07
CA ARG A 211 -3.80 -6.34 -1.01
C ARG A 211 -4.72 -5.22 -0.51
N ALA A 212 -5.17 -5.31 0.73
CA ALA A 212 -5.97 -4.26 1.38
C ALA A 212 -5.14 -3.05 1.87
N GLY A 213 -3.83 -3.02 1.60
CA GLY A 213 -2.93 -1.95 2.03
C GLY A 213 -2.52 -2.02 3.51
N GLY A 214 -2.78 -3.15 4.18
CA GLY A 214 -2.50 -3.32 5.61
C GLY A 214 -1.02 -3.13 5.99
N ALA A 215 -0.10 -3.44 5.07
CA ALA A 215 1.34 -3.29 5.32
C ALA A 215 1.77 -1.82 5.45
N GLU A 216 1.02 -0.87 4.90
CA GLU A 216 1.37 0.55 4.91
C GLU A 216 0.57 1.35 5.97
N ALA A 217 -0.68 0.94 6.26
CA ALA A 217 -1.60 1.73 7.08
C ALA A 217 -1.45 1.52 8.60
N HIS A 218 -0.94 0.36 9.06
CA HIS A 218 -1.01 -0.02 10.48
C HIS A 218 0.29 -0.71 10.96
N ALA A 219 1.20 0.04 11.59
CA ALA A 219 2.50 -0.51 12.00
C ALA A 219 2.40 -1.70 12.97
N GLU A 220 1.53 -1.61 13.99
CA GLU A 220 1.33 -2.69 14.97
C GLU A 220 0.69 -3.94 14.33
N GLU A 221 -0.35 -3.76 13.52
CA GLU A 221 -1.01 -4.87 12.83
C GLU A 221 -0.09 -5.50 11.79
N ARG A 222 0.67 -4.69 11.04
CA ARG A 222 1.69 -5.18 10.11
C ARG A 222 2.68 -6.08 10.83
N ASP A 223 3.25 -5.64 11.95
CA ASP A 223 4.27 -6.40 12.65
C ASP A 223 3.70 -7.71 13.27
N ALA A 224 2.38 -7.75 13.54
CA ALA A 224 1.68 -8.96 13.96
C ALA A 224 1.32 -9.90 12.78
N MET A 225 1.05 -9.36 11.60
CA MET A 225 0.60 -10.11 10.42
C MET A 225 1.75 -10.58 9.53
N LEU A 226 2.83 -9.80 9.45
CA LEU A 226 3.96 -9.95 8.53
C LEU A 226 5.27 -10.09 9.32
N THR A 227 5.48 -11.25 9.93
CA THR A 227 6.66 -11.49 10.78
C THR A 227 7.93 -11.73 9.96
N GLY A 228 7.78 -12.11 8.70
CA GLY A 228 8.85 -12.48 7.79
C GLY A 228 9.49 -13.83 8.10
N ARG A 229 8.85 -14.68 8.91
CA ARG A 229 9.46 -15.91 9.46
C ARG A 229 8.66 -17.18 9.21
N ALA A 230 7.43 -17.07 8.71
CA ALA A 230 6.56 -18.23 8.55
C ALA A 230 6.44 -18.70 7.09
N PRO A 231 6.39 -20.02 6.82
CA PRO A 231 6.26 -20.54 5.47
C PRO A 231 5.00 -20.06 4.73
N TRP A 232 3.87 -19.90 5.43
CA TRP A 232 2.63 -19.36 4.84
C TRP A 232 2.74 -17.89 4.41
N GLU A 233 3.68 -17.13 4.98
CA GLU A 233 3.99 -15.78 4.49
C GLU A 233 4.73 -15.84 3.15
N ALA A 234 5.66 -16.77 2.97
CA ALA A 234 6.37 -16.95 1.71
C ALA A 234 5.46 -17.46 0.59
N GLU A 235 4.50 -18.34 0.92
CA GLU A 235 3.45 -18.74 0.00
C GLU A 235 2.58 -17.54 -0.43
N ALA A 236 2.17 -16.70 0.53
CA ALA A 236 1.43 -15.48 0.24
C ALA A 236 2.24 -14.52 -0.64
N ALA A 237 3.52 -14.30 -0.34
CA ALA A 237 4.42 -13.47 -1.12
C ALA A 237 4.56 -13.98 -2.56
N SER A 238 4.74 -15.29 -2.75
CA SER A 238 4.86 -15.90 -4.07
C SER A 238 3.60 -15.69 -4.91
N ARG A 239 2.40 -15.87 -4.32
CA ARG A 239 1.12 -15.61 -4.98
C ARG A 239 0.94 -14.14 -5.36
N LEU A 240 1.34 -13.24 -4.47
CA LEU A 240 1.25 -11.80 -4.70
C LEU A 240 2.16 -11.39 -5.86
N LEU A 241 3.43 -11.77 -5.81
CA LEU A 241 4.42 -11.50 -6.86
C LEU A 241 3.97 -12.02 -8.23
N ALA A 242 3.40 -13.23 -8.30
CA ALA A 242 2.85 -13.78 -9.53
C ALA A 242 1.66 -12.99 -10.09
N SER A 243 0.93 -12.25 -9.24
CA SER A 243 -0.20 -11.40 -9.64
C SER A 243 0.17 -9.92 -9.83
N GLY A 244 1.43 -9.54 -9.57
CA GLY A 244 1.89 -8.16 -9.52
C GLY A 244 2.50 -7.80 -8.16
N PRO A 245 3.71 -7.23 -8.11
CA PRO A 245 4.38 -6.90 -6.86
C PRO A 245 3.59 -5.93 -5.95
N PRO A 246 3.51 -6.17 -4.63
CA PRO A 246 2.81 -5.27 -3.71
C PRO A 246 3.61 -4.00 -3.39
N GLN A 247 3.10 -2.82 -3.72
CA GLN A 247 3.81 -1.55 -3.61
C GLN A 247 3.88 -1.00 -2.17
N GLY A 248 5.01 -0.41 -1.78
CA GLY A 248 5.16 0.29 -0.49
C GLY A 248 6.32 -0.22 0.38
N ALA A 249 6.75 0.61 1.33
CA ALA A 249 7.94 0.35 2.13
C ALA A 249 7.74 -0.80 3.13
N GLY A 250 6.51 -0.98 3.63
CA GLY A 250 6.14 -2.10 4.49
C GLY A 250 6.29 -3.44 3.79
N HIS A 251 5.88 -3.53 2.53
CA HIS A 251 6.04 -4.74 1.72
C HIS A 251 7.50 -5.09 1.45
N VAL A 252 8.32 -4.11 1.07
CA VAL A 252 9.76 -4.31 0.83
C VAL A 252 10.44 -4.87 2.09
N ARG A 253 10.15 -4.28 3.26
CA ARG A 253 10.67 -4.74 4.54
C ARG A 253 10.28 -6.19 4.83
N TRP A 254 9.04 -6.55 4.56
CA TRP A 254 8.52 -7.91 4.76
C TRP A 254 9.19 -8.93 3.82
N LEU A 255 9.28 -8.63 2.52
CA LEU A 255 9.94 -9.50 1.55
C LEU A 255 11.43 -9.67 1.85
N ARG A 256 12.10 -8.60 2.32
CA ARG A 256 13.48 -8.65 2.79
C ARG A 256 13.63 -9.60 3.98
N ALA A 257 12.70 -9.57 4.93
CA ALA A 257 12.72 -10.47 6.07
C ALA A 257 12.55 -11.93 5.63
N LEU A 258 11.60 -12.23 4.74
CA LEU A 258 11.42 -13.57 4.20
C LEU A 258 12.65 -14.09 3.46
N ARG A 259 13.30 -13.23 2.65
CA ARG A 259 14.56 -13.56 1.98
C ARG A 259 15.68 -13.86 2.98
N LYS A 260 15.81 -13.05 4.03
CA LYS A 260 16.83 -13.23 5.07
C LYS A 260 16.67 -14.57 5.80
N GLU A 261 15.43 -15.02 6.01
CA GLU A 261 15.12 -16.32 6.60
C GLU A 261 15.21 -17.48 5.59
N GLY A 262 15.60 -17.22 4.33
CA GLY A 262 15.73 -18.25 3.29
C GLY A 262 14.40 -18.82 2.80
N LEU A 263 13.29 -18.13 3.05
CA LEU A 263 11.95 -18.59 2.68
C LEU A 263 11.53 -18.16 1.27
N LEU A 264 12.24 -17.21 0.66
CA LEU A 264 12.08 -16.82 -0.75
C LEU A 264 13.29 -17.26 -1.57
N PRO A 265 13.10 -17.75 -2.82
CA PRO A 265 14.20 -18.15 -3.69
C PRO A 265 15.19 -17.01 -3.97
N GLU A 266 16.46 -17.36 -4.18
CA GLU A 266 17.42 -16.41 -4.76
C GLU A 266 16.95 -16.03 -6.18
N GLY A 267 16.90 -14.73 -6.47
CA GLY A 267 16.47 -14.24 -7.78
C GLY A 267 14.95 -13.97 -7.93
N PHE A 268 14.12 -14.20 -6.91
CA PHE A 268 12.68 -13.91 -7.02
C PHE A 268 12.38 -12.45 -7.43
N ALA A 269 13.22 -11.52 -6.97
CA ALA A 269 13.09 -10.10 -7.31
C ALA A 269 13.48 -9.84 -8.76
N ASP A 270 14.45 -10.59 -9.31
CA ASP A 270 14.87 -10.50 -10.70
C ASP A 270 13.76 -11.00 -11.62
N GLU A 271 13.10 -12.11 -11.29
CA GLU A 271 11.93 -12.63 -12.02
C GLU A 271 10.76 -11.62 -12.00
N ALA A 272 10.48 -11.03 -10.83
CA ALA A 272 9.48 -9.98 -10.72
C ALA A 272 9.84 -8.75 -11.56
N ALA A 273 11.13 -8.47 -11.73
CA ALA A 273 11.60 -7.35 -12.51
C ALA A 273 11.49 -7.54 -14.02
N GLU A 274 11.64 -8.77 -14.51
CA GLU A 274 11.38 -9.11 -15.91
C GLU A 274 9.91 -8.90 -16.29
N ALA A 275 9.00 -9.12 -15.34
CA ALA A 275 7.56 -8.91 -15.55
C ALA A 275 7.16 -7.43 -15.57
N ASP A 276 7.72 -6.62 -14.67
CA ASP A 276 7.43 -5.18 -14.56
C ASP A 276 8.66 -4.41 -14.04
N GLY A 277 9.47 -3.89 -14.96
CA GLY A 277 10.69 -3.15 -14.65
C GLY A 277 10.48 -1.84 -13.88
N VAL A 278 9.26 -1.27 -13.87
CA VAL A 278 8.93 -0.08 -13.07
C VAL A 278 8.71 -0.50 -11.61
N GLN A 279 7.92 -1.55 -11.39
CA GLN A 279 7.66 -2.07 -10.05
C GLN A 279 8.89 -2.72 -9.42
N ALA A 280 9.78 -3.29 -10.24
CA ALA A 280 11.07 -3.83 -9.83
C ALA A 280 11.90 -2.84 -8.99
N LEU A 281 11.83 -1.56 -9.34
CA LEU A 281 12.60 -0.51 -8.68
C LEU A 281 12.18 -0.32 -7.22
N CYS A 282 10.94 -0.68 -6.86
CA CYS A 282 10.51 -0.71 -5.46
C CYS A 282 11.33 -1.70 -4.63
N TYR A 283 11.88 -2.74 -5.24
CA TYR A 283 12.66 -3.81 -4.60
C TYR A 283 14.12 -3.83 -5.05
N ALA A 284 14.67 -2.72 -5.54
CA ALA A 284 16.02 -2.69 -6.14
C ALA A 284 17.13 -3.25 -5.26
N GLU A 285 17.01 -3.14 -3.94
CA GLU A 285 17.92 -3.73 -2.95
C GLU A 285 17.87 -5.27 -2.90
N LEU A 286 16.79 -5.87 -3.40
CA LEU A 286 16.56 -7.31 -3.43
C LEU A 286 17.02 -7.93 -4.76
N LEU A 287 17.24 -7.11 -5.79
CA LEU A 287 17.73 -7.53 -7.09
C LEU A 287 19.20 -7.96 -7.05
N SER A 288 19.59 -8.80 -8.01
CA SER A 288 21.00 -9.01 -8.30
C SER A 288 21.63 -7.72 -8.85
N GLU A 289 22.94 -7.55 -8.62
CA GLU A 289 23.66 -6.37 -9.10
C GLU A 289 23.52 -6.20 -10.62
N LYS A 290 23.55 -7.30 -11.37
CA LYS A 290 23.39 -7.30 -12.83
C LYS A 290 22.02 -6.76 -13.26
N VAL A 291 20.92 -7.26 -12.68
CA VAL A 291 19.56 -6.85 -13.06
C VAL A 291 19.28 -5.44 -12.59
N ARG A 292 19.72 -5.11 -11.37
CA ARG A 292 19.67 -3.74 -10.84
C ARG A 292 20.36 -2.78 -11.79
N ASP A 293 21.62 -3.04 -12.16
CA ASP A 293 22.38 -2.17 -13.05
C ASP A 293 21.71 -2.01 -14.43
N ALA A 294 21.19 -3.10 -15.01
CA ALA A 294 20.45 -3.04 -16.26
C ALA A 294 19.19 -2.15 -16.18
N LEU A 295 18.36 -2.33 -15.15
CA LEU A 295 17.16 -1.53 -14.94
C LEU A 295 17.47 -0.06 -14.67
N LEU A 296 18.53 0.19 -13.91
CA LEU A 296 18.99 1.53 -13.57
C LEU A 296 19.52 2.26 -14.82
N CYS A 297 20.31 1.60 -15.66
CA CYS A 297 20.75 2.13 -16.96
C CYS A 297 19.57 2.39 -17.90
N GLU A 298 18.58 1.49 -17.96
CA GLU A 298 17.37 1.69 -18.78
C GLU A 298 16.46 2.81 -18.25
N ALA A 299 16.33 2.95 -16.93
CA ALA A 299 15.54 4.01 -16.30
C ALA A 299 16.09 5.41 -16.64
N ALA A 300 17.42 5.55 -16.69
CA ALA A 300 18.09 6.76 -17.16
C ALA A 300 17.87 7.01 -18.67
N ALA A 301 17.44 6.00 -19.44
CA ALA A 301 17.46 5.99 -20.89
C ALA A 301 16.14 6.33 -21.60
N LYS A 302 15.13 6.95 -20.93
CA LYS A 302 13.95 7.70 -21.50
C LYS A 302 12.55 7.31 -20.95
N ASP A 303 12.42 6.37 -20.03
CA ASP A 303 11.09 5.98 -19.51
C ASP A 303 10.64 6.86 -18.34
N LYS A 304 9.66 7.74 -18.61
CA LYS A 304 9.09 8.67 -17.61
C LYS A 304 8.54 7.95 -16.38
N SER A 305 7.93 6.77 -16.55
CA SER A 305 7.34 6.01 -15.44
C SER A 305 8.41 5.44 -14.50
N ARG A 306 9.57 5.04 -15.04
CA ARG A 306 10.72 4.59 -14.26
C ARG A 306 11.40 5.75 -13.54
N VAL A 307 11.50 6.91 -14.16
CA VAL A 307 12.02 8.13 -13.51
C VAL A 307 11.13 8.53 -12.32
N GLU A 308 9.80 8.46 -12.48
CA GLU A 308 8.86 8.71 -11.39
C GLU A 308 8.98 7.67 -10.25
N ALA A 309 9.19 6.40 -10.59
CA ALA A 309 9.42 5.34 -9.57
C ALA A 309 10.74 5.54 -8.80
N VAL A 310 11.82 5.92 -9.49
CA VAL A 310 13.11 6.29 -8.88
C VAL A 310 12.95 7.53 -7.99
N ALA A 311 12.13 8.50 -8.39
CA ALA A 311 11.88 9.71 -7.62
C ALA A 311 11.25 9.45 -6.24
N LEU A 312 10.51 8.34 -6.11
CA LEU A 312 9.96 7.87 -4.83
C LEU A 312 11.01 7.17 -3.95
N ARG A 313 12.24 6.98 -4.45
CA ARG A 313 13.36 6.31 -3.80
C ARG A 313 14.64 7.14 -3.92
N PRO A 314 14.80 8.17 -3.06
CA PRO A 314 15.93 9.09 -3.13
C PRO A 314 17.29 8.40 -3.01
N ASP A 315 17.34 7.31 -2.23
CA ASP A 315 18.49 6.45 -2.06
C ASP A 315 18.94 5.79 -3.38
N LEU A 316 17.97 5.35 -4.20
CA LEU A 316 18.25 4.78 -5.52
C LEU A 316 18.59 5.85 -6.55
N ALA A 317 17.98 7.05 -6.43
CA ALA A 317 18.27 8.17 -7.32
C ALA A 317 19.73 8.65 -7.17
N ALA A 318 20.26 8.70 -5.94
CA ALA A 318 21.66 9.04 -5.70
C ALA A 318 22.64 7.99 -6.27
N ASP A 319 22.37 6.69 -6.05
CA ASP A 319 23.18 5.60 -6.62
C ASP A 319 23.16 5.63 -8.17
N LEU A 320 22.01 5.91 -8.76
CA LEU A 320 21.83 6.08 -10.21
C LEU A 320 22.68 7.22 -10.78
N LEU A 321 22.62 8.39 -10.16
CA LEU A 321 23.42 9.54 -10.60
C LEU A 321 24.91 9.26 -10.43
N GLY A 322 25.30 8.58 -9.35
CA GLY A 322 26.66 8.11 -9.13
C GLY A 322 27.15 7.18 -10.24
N ARG A 323 26.34 6.18 -10.62
CA ARG A 323 26.68 5.19 -11.67
C ARG A 323 26.64 5.77 -13.08
N SER A 324 25.81 6.78 -13.32
CA SER A 324 25.69 7.46 -14.62
C SER A 324 26.73 8.56 -14.83
N ALA A 325 27.49 8.90 -13.78
CA ALA A 325 28.53 9.91 -13.81
C ALA A 325 29.85 9.36 -14.36
N VAL A 326 30.46 10.16 -15.23
CA VAL A 326 31.81 9.94 -15.75
C VAL A 326 32.64 11.15 -15.35
N ALA A 327 33.63 10.93 -14.51
CA ALA A 327 34.58 11.96 -14.15
C ALA A 327 35.82 11.90 -15.04
N PHE A 328 36.41 13.06 -15.33
CA PHE A 328 37.66 13.13 -16.05
C PHE A 328 38.49 14.32 -15.57
N ASP A 329 39.79 14.27 -15.87
CA ASP A 329 40.74 15.32 -15.55
C ASP A 329 41.86 15.34 -16.61
N LEU A 330 42.43 16.52 -16.87
CA LEU A 330 43.51 16.73 -17.85
C LEU A 330 44.73 17.39 -17.20
N GLU A 331 45.88 16.73 -17.30
CA GLU A 331 47.16 17.37 -16.98
C GLU A 331 47.69 18.05 -18.25
N THR A 332 47.49 19.37 -18.35
CA THR A 332 47.73 20.13 -19.59
C THR A 332 48.23 21.54 -19.32
N ASP A 333 49.07 22.04 -20.23
CA ASP A 333 49.48 23.46 -20.24
C ASP A 333 48.55 24.33 -21.12
N GLY A 334 47.43 23.77 -21.59
CA GLY A 334 46.48 24.41 -22.49
C GLY A 334 46.88 24.34 -23.97
N ARG A 335 48.05 23.79 -24.30
CA ARG A 335 48.48 23.51 -25.68
C ARG A 335 48.82 22.03 -25.89
N ARG A 336 49.44 21.40 -24.90
CA ARG A 336 49.81 19.99 -24.90
C ARG A 336 49.29 19.32 -23.64
N THR A 337 48.43 18.33 -23.85
CA THR A 337 47.93 17.45 -22.80
C THR A 337 48.93 16.33 -22.57
N ARG A 338 49.38 16.18 -21.33
CA ARG A 338 50.34 15.16 -20.90
C ARG A 338 49.66 13.93 -20.34
N GLN A 339 48.56 14.11 -19.60
CA GLN A 339 47.77 13.00 -19.09
C GLN A 339 46.29 13.25 -19.30
N ILE A 340 45.56 12.16 -19.50
CA ILE A 340 44.11 12.14 -19.57
C ILE A 340 43.64 11.05 -18.63
N GLY A 341 42.88 11.43 -17.61
CA GLY A 341 42.31 10.51 -16.64
C GLY A 341 40.81 10.40 -16.82
N ILE A 342 40.28 9.20 -16.60
CA ILE A 342 38.84 8.97 -16.54
C ILE A 342 38.51 8.10 -15.33
N ALA A 343 37.41 8.39 -14.66
CA ALA A 343 36.92 7.64 -13.52
C ALA A 343 35.41 7.40 -13.62
N ARG A 344 35.01 6.20 -13.22
CA ARG A 344 33.63 5.76 -13.01
C ARG A 344 33.55 5.06 -11.66
N VAL A 345 32.33 4.73 -11.23
CA VAL A 345 32.12 3.92 -10.02
C VAL A 345 32.89 2.59 -10.06
N SER A 346 33.06 2.01 -11.25
CA SER A 346 33.81 0.76 -11.44
C SER A 346 35.34 0.91 -11.32
N GLY A 347 35.87 2.14 -11.32
CA GLY A 347 37.30 2.43 -11.17
C GLY A 347 37.78 3.60 -12.03
N SER A 348 39.06 3.94 -11.89
CA SER A 348 39.74 4.96 -12.69
C SER A 348 40.90 4.39 -13.49
N ARG A 349 41.25 5.07 -14.58
CA ARG A 349 42.41 4.73 -15.42
C ARG A 349 42.92 5.93 -16.19
N LEU A 350 44.20 5.88 -16.56
CA LEU A 350 44.79 6.79 -17.54
C LEU A 350 44.41 6.32 -18.95
N LEU A 351 43.93 7.25 -19.76
CA LEU A 351 43.79 7.10 -21.21
C LEU A 351 45.05 7.57 -21.94
N LEU A 352 45.81 8.50 -21.33
CA LEU A 352 47.09 9.02 -21.82
C LEU A 352 48.05 9.21 -20.64
N ASP A 353 49.31 8.80 -20.79
CA ASP A 353 50.39 9.05 -19.83
C ASP A 353 51.69 9.41 -20.57
N GLY A 354 51.76 10.65 -21.03
CA GLY A 354 52.73 11.08 -22.03
C GLY A 354 52.41 10.55 -23.43
N GLY A 355 53.22 10.93 -24.41
CA GLY A 355 53.06 10.43 -25.78
C GLY A 355 53.24 11.46 -26.89
N GLY A 356 53.15 10.95 -28.12
CA GLY A 356 53.11 11.71 -29.38
C GLY A 356 51.71 12.17 -29.75
N THR A 357 51.59 12.90 -30.87
CA THR A 357 50.32 13.48 -31.33
C THR A 357 49.26 12.43 -31.67
N GLU A 358 49.67 11.26 -32.17
CA GLU A 358 48.78 10.16 -32.53
C GLU A 358 48.14 9.51 -31.29
N GLU A 359 48.93 9.18 -30.28
CA GLU A 359 48.46 8.65 -28.99
C GLU A 359 47.53 9.64 -28.27
N GLN A 360 47.82 10.94 -28.37
CA GLN A 360 46.96 11.99 -27.84
C GLN A 360 45.60 12.02 -28.54
N ALA A 361 45.57 11.90 -29.88
CA ALA A 361 44.33 11.86 -30.66
C ALA A 361 43.48 10.61 -30.33
N GLU A 362 44.10 9.44 -30.20
CA GLU A 362 43.43 8.21 -29.78
C GLU A 362 42.85 8.32 -28.36
N ALA A 363 43.61 8.90 -27.43
CA ALA A 363 43.15 9.10 -26.06
C ALA A 363 41.96 10.08 -25.97
N PHE A 364 41.95 11.15 -26.77
CA PHE A 364 40.80 12.05 -26.87
C PHE A 364 39.58 11.38 -27.50
N ALA A 365 39.76 10.52 -28.52
CA ALA A 365 38.67 9.74 -29.08
C ALA A 365 38.08 8.76 -28.03
N ALA A 366 38.94 8.10 -27.25
CA ALA A 366 38.53 7.23 -26.16
C ALA A 366 37.81 8.00 -25.04
N LEU A 367 38.29 9.20 -24.70
CA LEU A 367 37.62 10.08 -23.75
C LEU A 367 36.25 10.50 -24.27
N SER A 368 36.15 10.95 -25.53
CA SER A 368 34.88 11.34 -26.15
C SER A 368 33.85 10.21 -26.12
N CYS A 369 34.26 8.98 -26.43
CA CYS A 369 33.42 7.79 -26.29
C CYS A 369 33.00 7.56 -24.83
N GLY A 370 33.93 7.72 -23.88
CA GLY A 370 33.62 7.56 -22.47
C GLY A 370 32.64 8.61 -21.93
N LEU A 371 32.76 9.86 -22.39
CA LEU A 371 31.88 10.97 -22.01
C LEU A 371 30.49 10.85 -22.65
N SER A 372 30.35 10.23 -23.82
CA SER A 372 29.05 10.01 -24.47
C SER A 372 28.25 8.86 -23.87
N GLU A 373 28.92 7.95 -23.15
CA GLU A 373 28.28 6.88 -22.37
C GLU A 373 27.71 7.39 -21.02
N GLY A 374 28.19 8.53 -20.52
CA GLY A 374 27.74 9.13 -19.27
C GLY A 374 26.62 10.17 -19.49
N SER A 375 25.63 10.20 -18.61
CA SER A 375 24.61 11.27 -18.60
C SER A 375 25.07 12.51 -17.81
N ILE A 376 26.06 12.33 -16.92
CA ILE A 376 26.67 13.39 -16.14
C ILE A 376 28.18 13.34 -16.33
N VAL A 377 28.74 14.46 -16.76
CA VAL A 377 30.19 14.66 -16.87
C VAL A 377 30.68 15.42 -15.65
N VAL A 378 31.61 14.85 -14.90
CA VAL A 378 32.11 15.41 -13.64
C VAL A 378 33.56 15.84 -13.79
N GLY A 379 33.92 16.97 -13.19
CA GLY A 379 35.33 17.35 -13.04
C GLY A 379 35.50 18.54 -12.11
N GLN A 380 36.72 18.75 -11.64
CA GLN A 380 37.06 19.86 -10.76
C GLN A 380 37.46 21.08 -11.60
N ASN A 381 36.73 22.19 -11.48
CA ASN A 381 36.97 23.39 -12.30
C ASN A 381 36.86 23.12 -13.82
N VAL A 382 36.12 22.07 -14.16
CA VAL A 382 36.00 21.51 -15.52
C VAL A 382 35.45 22.54 -16.51
N LEU A 383 34.55 23.42 -16.07
CA LEU A 383 33.92 24.42 -16.95
C LEU A 383 34.91 25.49 -17.40
N ALA A 384 35.85 25.87 -16.51
CA ALA A 384 36.80 26.93 -16.77
C ALA A 384 38.09 26.42 -17.43
N TRP A 385 38.47 25.17 -17.19
CA TRP A 385 39.74 24.62 -17.64
C TRP A 385 39.55 23.52 -18.70
N ASP A 386 39.14 22.33 -18.30
CA ASP A 386 39.19 21.14 -19.16
C ASP A 386 38.26 21.23 -20.38
N LEU A 387 37.06 21.78 -20.21
CA LEU A 387 36.12 21.96 -21.33
C LEU A 387 36.69 22.86 -22.44
N ALA A 388 37.51 23.86 -22.10
CA ALA A 388 38.13 24.72 -23.11
C ALA A 388 39.15 23.95 -23.96
N VAL A 389 39.83 22.98 -23.37
CA VAL A 389 40.79 22.10 -24.07
C VAL A 389 40.02 21.10 -24.93
N LEU A 390 38.98 20.44 -24.39
CA LEU A 390 38.16 19.51 -25.16
C LEU A 390 37.51 20.14 -26.40
N ARG A 391 37.04 21.38 -26.28
CA ARG A 391 36.46 22.12 -27.43
C ARG A 391 37.47 22.41 -28.53
N GLN A 392 38.76 22.60 -28.19
CA GLN A 392 39.82 22.78 -29.20
C GLN A 392 40.05 21.48 -29.99
N GLU A 393 39.83 20.34 -29.35
CA GLU A 393 39.90 19.00 -29.94
C GLU A 393 38.58 18.57 -30.61
N GLY A 394 37.59 19.47 -30.72
CA GLY A 394 36.30 19.18 -31.36
C GLY A 394 35.35 18.33 -30.53
N ILE A 395 35.63 18.12 -29.24
CA ILE A 395 34.76 17.38 -28.31
C ILE A 395 33.88 18.39 -27.58
N ASP A 396 32.56 18.21 -27.63
CA ASP A 396 31.61 19.01 -26.85
C ASP A 396 30.87 18.16 -25.81
N PRO A 397 31.35 18.11 -24.55
CA PRO A 397 30.69 17.36 -23.48
C PRO A 397 29.30 17.91 -23.11
N LEU A 398 28.96 19.14 -23.48
CA LEU A 398 27.61 19.66 -23.28
C LEU A 398 26.60 19.04 -24.26
N ALA A 399 27.08 18.44 -25.35
CA ALA A 399 26.25 17.65 -26.24
C ALA A 399 25.92 16.26 -25.67
N THR A 400 26.66 15.79 -24.65
CA THR A 400 26.51 14.45 -24.07
C THR A 400 25.66 14.43 -22.80
N GLY A 401 25.55 15.54 -22.06
CA GLY A 401 24.68 15.60 -20.88
C GLY A 401 24.91 16.79 -19.93
N LEU A 402 24.59 16.58 -18.65
CA LEU A 402 24.80 17.55 -17.59
C LEU A 402 26.30 17.63 -17.24
N VAL A 403 26.88 18.82 -17.17
CA VAL A 403 28.26 18.99 -16.66
C VAL A 403 28.21 19.44 -15.20
N TRP A 404 28.90 18.69 -14.34
CA TRP A 404 29.04 18.92 -12.91
C TRP A 404 30.44 19.43 -12.59
N ASP A 405 30.53 20.71 -12.28
CA ASP A 405 31.77 21.32 -11.80
C ASP A 405 31.83 21.23 -10.27
N THR A 406 32.64 20.30 -9.76
CA THR A 406 32.71 20.04 -8.32
C THR A 406 33.26 21.25 -7.54
N LEU A 407 34.06 22.12 -8.16
CA LEU A 407 34.54 23.36 -7.53
C LEU A 407 33.38 24.33 -7.29
N LEU A 408 32.59 24.59 -8.33
CA LEU A 408 31.47 25.53 -8.23
C LEU A 408 30.40 25.02 -7.28
N VAL A 409 30.07 23.73 -7.36
CA VAL A 409 29.09 23.11 -6.47
C VAL A 409 29.57 23.16 -5.02
N GLU A 410 30.84 22.84 -4.74
CA GLU A 410 31.37 22.93 -3.38
C GLU A 410 31.36 24.36 -2.84
N THR A 411 31.62 25.34 -3.71
CA THR A 411 31.55 26.76 -3.35
C THR A 411 30.14 27.16 -2.93
N LEU A 412 29.10 26.59 -3.57
CA LEU A 412 27.72 26.85 -3.21
C LEU A 412 27.29 26.12 -1.93
N LEU A 413 27.69 24.86 -1.76
CA LEU A 413 27.34 24.04 -0.61
C LEU A 413 28.07 24.47 0.66
N ASN A 414 29.33 24.89 0.54
CA ASN A 414 30.18 25.25 1.67
C ASN A 414 31.01 26.53 1.43
N PRO A 415 30.37 27.71 1.26
CA PRO A 415 31.05 28.95 0.87
C PRO A 415 32.08 29.49 1.88
N ARG A 416 32.20 28.85 3.05
CA ARG A 416 33.15 29.23 4.11
C ARG A 416 34.30 28.23 4.25
N ALA A 417 34.43 27.26 3.33
CA ALA A 417 35.55 26.36 3.32
C ALA A 417 36.87 27.14 3.23
N VAL A 418 37.88 26.70 3.97
CA VAL A 418 39.22 27.32 3.95
C VAL A 418 39.87 27.18 2.57
N SER A 419 39.53 26.11 1.85
CA SER A 419 39.93 25.84 0.48
C SER A 419 38.87 25.00 -0.20
N HIS A 420 38.71 25.20 -1.51
CA HIS A 420 37.91 24.35 -2.39
C HIS A 420 38.77 23.55 -3.38
N ALA A 421 40.09 23.56 -3.20
CA ALA A 421 40.97 22.72 -3.98
C ALA A 421 40.70 21.24 -3.69
N LEU A 422 40.76 20.40 -4.74
CA LEU A 422 40.50 18.96 -4.63
C LEU A 422 41.53 18.23 -3.75
N GLY A 423 42.73 18.82 -3.56
CA GLY A 423 43.83 18.19 -2.84
C GLY A 423 44.47 17.01 -3.60
N GLY A 424 44.41 17.07 -4.92
CA GLY A 424 44.81 16.01 -5.84
C GLY A 424 46.27 15.61 -5.80
N THR A 425 46.59 14.52 -6.50
CA THR A 425 47.94 13.94 -6.57
C THR A 425 48.75 14.40 -7.78
N HIS A 426 48.17 15.27 -8.63
CA HIS A 426 48.73 15.67 -9.93
C HIS A 426 48.89 14.47 -10.88
N ARG A 427 47.91 13.57 -10.81
CA ARG A 427 47.76 12.42 -11.71
C ARG A 427 46.30 12.40 -12.14
N ALA A 428 46.08 12.49 -13.43
CA ALA A 428 44.75 12.72 -13.98
C ALA A 428 43.73 11.63 -13.59
N ASP A 429 44.14 10.35 -13.54
CA ASP A 429 43.24 9.23 -13.16
C ASP A 429 42.79 9.30 -11.70
N MET A 430 43.72 9.68 -10.81
CA MET A 430 43.45 9.85 -9.39
C MET A 430 42.62 11.11 -9.12
N ASP A 431 42.88 12.19 -9.84
CA ASP A 431 42.15 13.46 -9.65
C ASP A 431 40.74 13.36 -10.25
N ALA A 432 40.55 12.64 -11.36
CA ALA A 432 39.23 12.23 -11.82
C ALA A 432 38.47 11.38 -10.76
N ALA A 433 39.14 10.43 -10.12
CA ALA A 433 38.54 9.61 -9.07
C ALA A 433 38.15 10.44 -7.82
N HIS A 434 38.99 11.38 -7.41
CA HIS A 434 38.70 12.30 -6.32
C HIS A 434 37.54 13.23 -6.65
N ALA A 435 37.46 13.73 -7.89
CA ALA A 435 36.34 14.54 -8.36
C ALA A 435 35.04 13.74 -8.33
N LEU A 436 35.06 12.48 -8.77
CA LEU A 436 33.88 11.59 -8.70
C LEU A 436 33.44 11.34 -7.25
N ALA A 437 34.39 11.07 -6.34
CA ALA A 437 34.09 10.87 -4.93
C ALA A 437 33.55 12.15 -4.26
N LEU A 438 34.02 13.34 -4.69
CA LEU A 438 33.49 14.61 -4.22
C LEU A 438 32.06 14.83 -4.75
N PHE A 439 31.81 14.57 -6.02
CA PHE A 439 30.46 14.59 -6.60
C PHE A 439 29.48 13.73 -5.80
N GLN A 440 29.84 12.48 -5.46
CA GLN A 440 28.99 11.60 -4.66
C GLN A 440 28.65 12.20 -3.30
N ARG A 441 29.64 12.78 -2.59
CA ARG A 441 29.38 13.47 -1.31
C ARG A 441 28.52 14.72 -1.49
N GLN A 442 28.66 15.44 -2.61
CA GLN A 442 27.86 16.62 -2.90
C GLN A 442 26.38 16.26 -3.12
N LEU A 443 26.08 15.08 -3.68
CA LEU A 443 24.71 14.58 -3.80
C LEU A 443 24.03 14.44 -2.43
N ASP A 444 24.76 14.05 -1.39
CA ASP A 444 24.21 13.90 -0.02
C ASP A 444 23.69 15.22 0.57
N TYR A 445 24.11 16.37 0.05
CA TYR A 445 23.66 17.69 0.49
C TYR A 445 22.47 18.24 -0.31
N LEU A 446 22.06 17.55 -1.37
CA LEU A 446 20.98 18.00 -2.23
C LEU A 446 19.65 17.39 -1.80
N PRO A 447 18.53 18.13 -1.95
CA PRO A 447 17.23 17.58 -1.66
C PRO A 447 16.90 16.43 -2.62
N ASP A 448 16.23 15.40 -2.11
CA ASP A 448 15.80 14.21 -2.83
C ASP A 448 15.14 14.49 -4.19
N SER A 449 14.41 15.60 -4.31
CA SER A 449 13.75 16.05 -5.53
C SER A 449 14.72 16.46 -6.65
N PHE A 450 15.94 16.87 -6.32
CA PHE A 450 16.97 17.22 -7.30
C PHE A 450 17.44 15.97 -8.04
N ALA A 451 17.67 14.87 -7.32
CA ALA A 451 18.16 13.63 -7.89
C ALA A 451 17.17 13.08 -8.93
N ALA A 452 15.88 13.06 -8.57
CA ALA A 452 14.77 12.66 -9.43
C ALA A 452 14.65 13.49 -10.73
N SER A 453 14.88 14.80 -10.66
CA SER A 453 14.78 15.69 -11.83
C SER A 453 15.96 15.56 -12.79
N SER A 454 17.15 15.22 -12.25
CA SER A 454 18.39 15.11 -13.00
C SER A 454 18.45 13.81 -13.80
N THR A 455 17.82 12.74 -13.32
CA THR A 455 17.68 11.47 -14.05
C THR A 455 16.74 11.56 -15.27
N GLY A 456 15.84 12.55 -15.33
CA GLY A 456 14.82 12.66 -16.40
C GLY A 456 15.11 13.65 -17.53
N SER A 457 16.08 14.57 -17.38
CA SER A 457 16.24 15.71 -18.30
C SER A 457 17.20 15.48 -19.48
N ALA A 458 17.93 14.36 -19.51
CA ALA A 458 19.03 14.15 -20.45
C ALA A 458 18.63 13.84 -21.92
N SER A 459 17.34 13.88 -22.31
CA SER A 459 16.95 13.43 -23.66
C SER A 459 15.87 14.21 -24.41
N THR A 460 15.40 15.37 -23.93
CA THR A 460 14.56 16.23 -24.78
C THR A 460 15.43 17.06 -25.72
N SER A 461 15.83 16.45 -26.84
CA SER A 461 16.30 17.18 -28.02
C SER A 461 15.16 18.01 -28.61
N GLY A 462 14.91 19.15 -27.98
CA GLY A 462 13.96 20.16 -28.39
C GLY A 462 14.31 21.42 -27.64
N ARG A 463 14.99 22.35 -28.33
CA ARG A 463 15.47 23.64 -27.82
C ARG A 463 14.50 24.23 -26.78
N SER A 464 14.83 24.04 -25.52
CA SER A 464 14.31 24.83 -24.42
C SER A 464 15.50 25.13 -23.52
N THR A 465 15.95 26.38 -23.58
CA THR A 465 16.90 26.94 -22.63
C THR A 465 16.37 26.72 -21.21
N MET A 466 16.98 25.80 -20.44
CA MET A 466 16.75 25.78 -19.00
C MET A 466 17.29 27.08 -18.40
N PRO A 467 16.55 27.75 -17.50
CA PRO A 467 17.12 28.80 -16.68
C PRO A 467 18.04 28.17 -15.63
N CYS A 468 19.22 28.77 -15.47
CA CYS A 468 20.24 28.43 -14.49
C CYS A 468 19.63 28.04 -13.13
N ALA A 469 19.83 26.78 -12.70
CA ALA A 469 19.26 26.21 -11.47
C ALA A 469 19.72 26.92 -10.18
N SER A 470 20.74 27.79 -10.25
CA SER A 470 21.16 28.62 -9.13
C SER A 470 20.21 29.78 -8.81
N ALA A 471 19.32 30.16 -9.73
CA ALA A 471 18.48 31.35 -9.57
C ALA A 471 17.17 31.10 -8.78
N SER A 472 16.63 29.88 -8.80
CA SER A 472 15.33 29.60 -8.13
C SER A 472 15.47 29.39 -6.61
N TRP A 473 16.67 29.05 -6.13
CA TRP A 473 16.91 28.77 -4.72
C TRP A 473 17.02 30.05 -3.87
N CYS A 474 17.45 31.18 -4.46
CA CYS A 474 17.54 32.47 -3.75
C CYS A 474 16.17 33.14 -3.46
N GLN A 475 15.10 32.78 -4.16
CA GLN A 475 13.79 33.44 -4.00
C GLN A 475 12.92 32.85 -2.88
N SER A 476 13.17 31.62 -2.44
CA SER A 476 12.36 30.96 -1.41
C SER A 476 12.69 31.39 0.03
N ARG A 477 13.79 32.11 0.27
CA ARG A 477 14.20 32.58 1.60
C ARG A 477 13.80 34.03 1.94
N HIS A 478 13.08 34.76 1.09
CA HIS A 478 12.70 36.16 1.35
C HIS A 478 11.18 36.42 1.41
N SER A 479 10.35 35.38 1.45
CA SER A 479 8.89 35.52 1.53
C SER A 479 8.31 34.79 2.75
N SER A 480 8.70 35.21 3.95
CA SER A 480 7.99 34.83 5.18
C SER A 480 8.15 35.89 6.28
N VAL A 481 7.60 37.08 6.03
CA VAL A 481 7.19 38.00 7.09
C VAL A 481 5.75 38.42 6.79
N SER A 482 4.83 37.51 7.10
CA SER A 482 3.39 37.77 7.05
C SER A 482 2.91 38.36 8.38
N ARG A 483 2.35 39.56 8.23
CA ARG A 483 1.64 40.41 9.19
C ARG A 483 0.78 39.64 10.18
N THR A 484 1.04 39.83 11.47
CA THR A 484 0.09 39.57 12.55
C THR A 484 -0.94 40.70 12.61
N THR A 485 -2.20 40.32 12.51
CA THR A 485 -3.41 41.12 12.70
C THR A 485 -3.64 41.44 14.19
N THR A 486 -3.85 42.71 14.51
CA THR A 486 -4.40 43.19 15.80
C THR A 486 -5.61 44.10 15.49
N PRO A 487 -6.69 44.08 16.31
CA PRO A 487 -8.02 44.54 15.91
C PRO A 487 -8.28 46.04 16.19
N PRO A 488 -9.39 46.62 15.68
CA PRO A 488 -9.56 48.06 15.59
C PRO A 488 -10.25 48.66 16.83
N MET A 489 -9.78 49.82 17.29
CA MET A 489 -10.60 50.72 18.09
C MET A 489 -10.31 52.19 17.78
N ARG A 490 -11.38 52.81 17.27
CA ARG A 490 -11.80 54.21 17.07
C ARG A 490 -10.91 55.39 17.51
N ASP A 491 -10.95 56.38 16.61
CA ASP A 491 -10.62 57.81 16.69
C ASP A 491 -10.82 58.49 18.06
N ALA A 492 -9.83 59.28 18.47
CA ALA A 492 -10.03 60.66 18.95
C ALA A 492 -8.72 61.46 18.93
N ARG A 493 -8.83 62.69 18.42
CA ARG A 493 -7.77 63.70 18.28
C ARG A 493 -7.47 64.40 19.62
N PHE A 494 -6.21 64.80 19.84
CA PHE A 494 -5.71 66.19 20.06
C PHE A 494 -4.51 66.33 21.04
N ARG A 495 -3.44 66.94 20.49
CA ARG A 495 -2.45 67.91 21.02
C ARG A 495 -1.76 67.76 22.41
N CYS A 496 -0.42 67.78 22.31
CA CYS A 496 0.64 68.37 23.17
C CYS A 496 0.18 69.16 24.43
N SER A 497 0.53 68.74 25.65
CA SER A 497 1.75 69.09 26.46
C SER A 497 1.27 69.66 27.83
N PRO A 498 2.13 69.93 28.85
CA PRO A 498 2.98 69.03 29.64
C PRO A 498 2.78 69.18 31.18
N ARG A 499 3.45 68.30 31.96
CA ARG A 499 4.00 68.49 33.34
C ARG A 499 3.08 68.57 34.59
N LEU A 500 3.68 68.06 35.68
CA LEU A 500 3.41 68.20 37.13
C LEU A 500 2.23 67.35 37.62
N THR A 501 2.34 66.48 38.63
CA THR A 501 3.24 66.30 39.79
C THR A 501 3.42 64.82 40.08
#